data_AF-A0A8D8X874-F1
#
_entry.id   AF-A0A8D8X874-F1
#
_cell.length_a   1.000
_cell.length_b   1.000
_cell.length_c   1.000
_cell.angle_alpha   90.00
_cell.angle_beta   90.00
_cell.angle_gamma   90.00
#
_symmetry.space_group_name_H-M   'P 1'
#
loop_
_entity.id
_entity.type
_entity.pdbx_description
1 polymer ?
#
loop_
_entity_poly.entity_id
_entity_poly.type
_entity_poly.pdbx_seq_one_letter_code
_entity_poly.pdbx_strand_id
1 'polypeptide(L)'
;MLRYHDKRAVFVNKKKLKNSRQVITESLTKMRIAILNKARDHFGRERVWTNDGKILIKPDGNPGTKTVTVTTTRELEAATSRWPHGSVNTRNINVRRGTQTSTNLLDVSTHSTF
;
A
#
# COMPACT_ATOMS: atom_id res chain seq x y z
N MET A 1 -20.33 10.60 21.89
CA MET A 1 -18.98 10.85 21.31
C MET A 1 -17.99 9.95 22.03
N LEU A 2 -17.36 8.98 21.37
CA LEU A 2 -16.36 8.10 22.00
C LEU A 2 -15.12 8.90 22.42
N ARG A 3 -14.65 8.72 23.66
CA ARG A 3 -13.46 9.42 24.16
C ARG A 3 -12.21 8.88 23.46
N TYR A 4 -11.15 9.69 23.42
CA TYR A 4 -9.91 9.35 22.72
C TYR A 4 -9.29 8.03 23.20
N HIS A 5 -9.33 7.77 24.51
CA HIS A 5 -8.82 6.54 25.12
C HIS A 5 -9.53 5.29 24.62
N ASP A 6 -10.84 5.36 24.39
CA ASP A 6 -11.65 4.23 23.92
C ASP A 6 -11.28 3.86 22.48
N LYS A 7 -11.10 4.86 21.61
CA LYS A 7 -10.66 4.65 20.22
C LYS A 7 -9.31 3.96 20.18
N ARG A 8 -8.36 4.44 20.99
CA ARG A 8 -7.02 3.82 21.09
C ARG A 8 -7.12 2.36 21.52
N ALA A 9 -7.96 2.04 22.51
CA ALA A 9 -8.17 0.66 22.95
C ALA A 9 -8.71 -0.25 21.83
N VAL A 10 -9.64 0.25 21.01
CA VAL A 10 -10.16 -0.47 19.84
C VAL A 10 -9.04 -0.77 18.83
N PHE A 11 -8.25 0.23 18.43
CA PHE A 11 -7.20 0.05 17.43
C PHE A 11 -6.04 -0.82 17.91
N VAL A 12 -5.74 -0.84 19.21
CA VAL A 12 -4.75 -1.76 19.80
C VAL A 12 -5.26 -3.20 19.83
N ASN A 13 -6.54 -3.38 20.16
CA ASN A 13 -7.13 -4.71 20.30
C ASN A 13 -7.66 -5.30 18.99
N LYS A 14 -7.76 -4.54 17.89
CA LYS A 14 -8.27 -5.03 16.59
C LYS A 14 -7.54 -6.27 16.06
N LYS A 15 -6.30 -6.51 16.49
CA LYS A 15 -5.55 -7.74 16.18
C LYS A 15 -6.26 -9.02 16.66
N LYS A 16 -7.14 -8.93 17.66
CA LYS A 16 -7.96 -10.03 18.16
C LYS A 16 -9.06 -10.43 17.18
N LEU A 17 -9.34 -9.60 16.17
CA LEU A 17 -10.37 -9.82 15.15
C LEU A 17 -9.82 -10.44 13.85
N LYS A 18 -8.57 -10.93 13.83
CA LYS A 18 -7.92 -11.46 12.62
C LYS A 18 -8.68 -12.60 11.90
N ASN A 19 -9.62 -13.25 12.57
CA ASN A 19 -10.46 -14.32 12.01
C ASN A 19 -11.94 -13.94 11.90
N SER A 20 -12.29 -12.68 12.20
CA SER A 20 -13.65 -12.19 12.00
C SER A 20 -13.78 -11.47 10.66
N ARG A 21 -15.01 -11.36 10.14
CA ARG A 21 -15.29 -10.61 8.90
C ARG A 21 -15.42 -9.09 9.14
N GLN A 22 -15.10 -8.62 10.34
CA GLN A 22 -15.31 -7.22 10.73
C GLN A 22 -14.13 -6.36 10.28
N VAL A 23 -14.43 -5.26 9.60
CA VAL A 23 -13.43 -4.28 9.17
C VAL A 23 -13.55 -3.04 10.05
N ILE A 24 -12.47 -2.72 10.77
CA ILE A 24 -12.37 -1.48 11.55
C ILE A 24 -11.61 -0.46 10.71
N THR A 25 -12.30 0.61 10.32
CA THR A 25 -11.73 1.76 9.63
C THR A 25 -11.76 3.00 10.53
N GLU A 26 -10.89 3.97 10.25
CA GLU A 26 -11.01 5.31 10.81
C GLU A 26 -11.54 6.28 9.76
N SER A 27 -12.35 7.24 10.20
CA SER A 27 -12.78 8.34 9.36
C SER A 27 -11.64 9.35 9.25
N LEU A 28 -11.18 9.59 8.03
CA LEU A 28 -10.15 10.56 7.69
C LEU A 28 -10.77 11.75 6.97
N THR A 29 -10.16 12.92 7.12
CA THR A 29 -10.53 14.07 6.28
C THR A 29 -10.21 13.79 4.81
N LYS A 30 -10.91 14.45 3.88
CA LYS A 30 -10.67 14.31 2.43
C LYS A 30 -9.19 14.48 2.05
N MET A 31 -8.53 15.46 2.66
CA MET A 31 -7.11 15.72 2.45
C MET A 31 -6.23 14.54 2.92
N ARG A 32 -6.51 13.96 4.09
CA ARG A 32 -5.76 12.79 4.59
C ARG A 32 -6.03 11.54 3.76
N ILE A 33 -7.24 11.36 3.24
CA ILE A 33 -7.55 10.28 2.29
C ILE A 33 -6.69 10.43 1.03
N ALA A 34 -6.53 11.65 0.50
CA ALA A 34 -5.68 11.90 -0.66
C ALA A 34 -4.20 11.55 -0.39
N ILE A 35 -3.67 11.93 0.77
CA ILE A 35 -2.29 11.58 1.17
C ILE A 35 -2.16 10.06 1.32
N LEU A 36 -3.14 9.39 1.94
CA LEU A 36 -3.14 7.94 2.12
C LEU A 36 -3.14 7.20 0.78
N ASN A 37 -3.94 7.64 -0.19
CA ASN A 37 -3.99 7.03 -1.51
C ASN A 37 -2.66 7.20 -2.24
N LYS A 38 -2.11 8.42 -2.29
CA LYS A 38 -0.78 8.67 -2.88
C LYS A 38 0.32 7.83 -2.24
N ALA A 39 0.32 7.71 -0.90
CA ALA A 39 1.27 6.86 -0.19
C ALA A 39 1.10 5.37 -0.58
N ARG A 40 -0.14 4.88 -0.72
CA ARG A 40 -0.42 3.51 -1.14
C ARG A 40 -0.02 3.24 -2.60
N ASP A 41 -0.19 4.22 -3.47
CA ASP A 41 0.21 4.10 -4.87
C ASP A 41 1.75 4.01 -5.01
N HIS A 42 2.47 4.66 -4.08
CA HIS A 42 3.93 4.65 -4.05
C HIS A 42 4.52 3.43 -3.33
N PHE A 43 4.07 3.16 -2.10
CA PHE A 43 4.65 2.14 -1.22
C PHE A 43 3.86 0.82 -1.24
N GLY A 44 2.68 0.77 -1.83
CA GLY A 44 1.80 -0.40 -1.79
C GLY A 44 0.94 -0.48 -0.54
N ARG A 45 -0.25 -1.07 -0.69
CA ARG A 45 -1.31 -1.09 0.34
C ARG A 45 -0.91 -1.82 1.62
N GLU A 46 -0.08 -2.84 1.53
CA GLU A 46 0.31 -3.66 2.69
C GLU A 46 1.33 -2.96 3.61
N ARG A 47 2.06 -1.98 3.05
CA ARG A 47 3.10 -1.22 3.76
C ARG A 47 2.57 0.12 4.30
N VAL A 48 1.30 0.45 4.03
CA VAL A 48 0.70 1.74 4.41
C VAL A 48 -0.64 1.52 5.10
N TRP A 49 -0.70 1.93 6.36
CA TRP A 49 -1.92 1.91 7.15
C TRP A 49 -2.06 3.20 7.93
N THR A 50 -3.21 3.36 8.57
CA THR A 50 -3.45 4.54 9.39
C THR A 50 -3.67 4.18 10.85
N ASN A 51 -3.31 5.10 11.71
CA ASN A 51 -3.42 4.97 13.15
C ASN A 51 -3.59 6.35 13.76
N ASP A 52 -4.70 6.55 14.46
CA ASP A 52 -4.98 7.79 15.17
C ASP A 52 -4.99 9.01 14.22
N GLY A 53 -5.55 8.81 13.04
CA GLY A 53 -5.60 9.83 11.99
C GLY A 53 -4.26 10.17 11.35
N LYS A 54 -3.18 9.45 11.67
CA LYS A 54 -1.85 9.58 11.04
C LYS A 54 -1.64 8.45 10.04
N ILE A 55 -0.85 8.71 9.01
CA ILE A 55 -0.50 7.71 8.00
C ILE A 55 0.87 7.15 8.35
N LEU A 56 0.95 5.82 8.47
CA LEU A 56 2.17 5.10 8.80
C LEU A 56 2.65 4.33 7.57
N ILE A 57 3.93 4.50 7.23
CA ILE A 57 4.57 3.89 6.07
C ILE A 57 5.71 3.01 6.57
N LYS A 58 5.76 1.77 6.09
CA LYS A 58 6.86 0.83 6.32
C LYS A 58 7.66 0.66 5.03
N PRO A 59 8.72 1.45 4.80
CA PRO A 59 9.38 1.49 3.49
C PRO A 59 10.06 0.15 3.12
N ASP A 60 10.88 -0.41 4.01
CA ASP A 60 11.81 -1.50 3.62
C ASP A 60 11.23 -2.91 3.70
N GLY A 61 9.94 -3.09 4.00
CA GLY A 61 9.27 -4.40 4.08
C GLY A 61 9.75 -5.32 5.23
N ASN A 62 10.98 -5.16 5.71
CA ASN A 62 11.62 -6.04 6.70
C ASN A 62 11.02 -5.92 8.11
N PRO A 63 10.90 -7.04 8.85
CA PRO A 63 10.54 -6.98 10.27
C PRO A 63 11.65 -6.26 11.05
N GLY A 64 11.31 -5.17 11.74
CA GLY A 64 12.26 -4.35 12.51
C GLY A 64 12.55 -2.95 11.94
N THR A 65 12.16 -2.66 10.70
CA THR A 65 12.33 -1.32 10.12
C THR A 65 11.44 -0.29 10.82
N LYS A 66 12.00 0.87 11.14
CA LYS A 66 11.27 2.01 11.70
C LYS A 66 10.20 2.50 10.73
N THR A 67 8.97 2.67 11.23
CA THR A 67 7.89 3.26 10.46
C THR A 67 8.05 4.76 10.34
N VAL A 68 7.71 5.30 9.18
CA VAL A 68 7.64 6.73 8.93
C VAL A 68 6.20 7.18 9.16
N THR A 69 6.03 8.27 9.91
CA THR A 69 4.71 8.87 10.16
C THR A 69 4.55 10.09 9.26
N VAL A 70 3.41 10.19 8.59
CA VAL A 70 3.08 11.25 7.65
C VAL A 70 1.69 11.79 7.97
N THR A 71 1.57 13.11 7.99
CA THR A 71 0.32 13.84 8.19
C THR A 71 0.10 14.93 7.15
N THR A 72 1.18 15.38 6.50
CA THR A 72 1.17 16.44 5.49
C THR A 72 1.70 15.94 4.15
N THR A 73 1.37 16.66 3.07
CA THR A 73 1.88 16.38 1.73
C THR A 73 3.40 16.51 1.65
N ARG A 74 3.98 17.51 2.32
CA ARG A 74 5.43 17.74 2.34
C ARG A 74 6.19 16.58 2.98
N GLU A 75 5.66 16.03 4.07
CA GLU A 75 6.23 14.84 4.71
C GLU A 75 6.14 13.60 3.79
N LEU A 76 5.05 13.48 3.01
CA LEU A 76 4.91 12.43 2.03
C LEU A 76 5.96 12.56 0.92
N GLU A 77 6.15 13.76 0.38
CA GLU A 77 7.15 14.03 -0.66
C GLU A 77 8.56 13.71 -0.17
N ALA A 78 8.91 14.14 1.05
CA ALA A 78 10.20 13.82 1.65
C ALA A 78 10.40 12.30 1.82
N ALA A 79 9.34 11.56 2.18
CA ALA A 79 9.39 10.11 2.28
C ALA A 79 9.57 9.44 0.91
N THR A 80 8.87 9.93 -0.12
CA THR A 80 8.99 9.44 -1.50
C THR A 80 10.38 9.72 -2.09
N SER A 81 10.97 10.90 -1.83
CA SER A 81 12.33 11.19 -2.27
C SER A 81 13.37 10.30 -1.58
N ARG A 82 13.15 9.97 -0.30
CA ARG A 82 14.07 9.12 0.46
C ARG A 82 13.98 7.64 0.05
N TRP A 83 12.82 7.18 -0.39
CA TRP A 83 12.60 5.82 -0.88
C TRP A 83 11.89 5.88 -2.23
N PRO A 84 12.63 5.93 -3.35
CA PRO A 84 12.04 6.01 -4.68
C PRO A 84 11.26 4.73 -5.05
N HIS A 85 10.29 4.89 -5.95
CA HIS A 85 9.40 3.83 -6.44
C HIS A 85 10.22 2.63 -6.94
N GLY A 86 9.85 1.42 -6.54
CA GLY A 86 10.60 0.20 -6.89
C GLY A 86 11.72 -0.20 -5.92
N SER A 87 11.95 0.53 -4.81
CA SER A 87 12.75 0.04 -3.68
C SER A 87 11.97 -1.03 -2.89
N VAL A 88 11.66 -2.14 -3.55
CA VAL A 88 11.31 -3.39 -2.88
C VAL A 88 12.62 -4.11 -2.68
N ASN A 89 13.00 -4.35 -1.44
CA ASN A 89 14.18 -5.15 -1.10
C ASN A 89 14.05 -6.52 -1.78
N THR A 90 14.80 -6.74 -2.86
CA THR A 90 14.69 -7.88 -3.81
C THR A 90 14.98 -9.25 -3.17
N ARG A 91 15.25 -9.29 -1.86
CA ARG A 91 15.68 -10.50 -1.14
C ARG A 91 14.57 -11.53 -0.88
N ASN A 92 13.32 -11.27 -1.25
CA ASN A 92 12.20 -12.19 -1.03
C ASN A 92 11.23 -12.30 -2.23
N ILE A 93 11.76 -12.27 -3.46
CA ILE A 93 10.96 -12.63 -4.64
C ILE A 93 10.94 -14.16 -4.77
N ASN A 94 10.20 -14.83 -3.89
CA ASN A 94 9.65 -16.15 -4.23
C ASN A 94 8.26 -15.95 -4.84
N VAL A 95 8.22 -15.16 -5.92
CA VAL A 95 7.02 -14.99 -6.73
C VAL A 95 6.96 -16.19 -7.67
N ARG A 96 6.00 -17.07 -7.38
CA ARG A 96 5.52 -18.14 -8.25
C ARG A 96 5.30 -17.56 -9.65
N ARG A 97 6.23 -17.84 -10.57
CA ARG A 97 6.09 -17.55 -12.01
C ARG A 97 5.01 -18.48 -12.57
N GLY A 98 3.75 -18.04 -12.48
CA GLY A 98 2.69 -18.57 -13.33
C GLY A 98 2.91 -18.08 -14.75
N THR A 99 3.38 -19.01 -15.60
CA THR A 99 3.16 -19.12 -17.05
C THR A 99 2.77 -17.84 -17.80
N GLN A 100 3.73 -17.26 -18.51
CA GLN A 100 3.44 -16.43 -19.69
C GLN A 100 2.96 -17.37 -20.81
N THR A 101 1.68 -17.33 -21.16
CA THR A 101 1.19 -17.93 -22.41
C THR A 101 1.29 -16.88 -23.50
N SER A 102 2.31 -17.04 -24.32
CA SER A 102 2.51 -16.35 -25.60
C SER A 102 1.31 -16.62 -26.51
N THR A 103 0.71 -15.57 -27.06
CA THR A 103 -0.11 -15.69 -28.27
C THR A 103 0.49 -14.77 -29.34
N ASN A 104 1.35 -15.37 -30.16
CA ASN A 104 1.67 -14.84 -31.48
C ASN A 104 0.39 -14.95 -32.32
N LEU A 105 -0.28 -13.81 -32.56
CA LEU A 105 -1.30 -13.72 -33.60
C LEU A 105 -0.57 -13.47 -34.92
N LEU A 106 -0.56 -14.51 -35.76
CA LEU A 106 -0.18 -14.45 -37.16
C LEU A 106 -1.17 -13.52 -37.88
N ASP A 107 -0.69 -12.35 -38.31
CA ASP A 107 -1.40 -11.50 -39.26
C ASP A 107 -1.26 -12.16 -40.64
N VAL A 108 -2.31 -12.88 -41.05
CA VAL A 108 -2.50 -13.34 -42.42
C VAL A 108 -3.18 -12.21 -43.18
N SER A 109 -2.37 -11.38 -43.82
CA SER A 109 -2.86 -10.39 -44.78
C SER A 109 -2.57 -10.88 -46.19
N THR A 110 -3.62 -11.42 -46.81
CA THR A 110 -3.78 -11.70 -48.23
C THR A 110 -3.47 -10.48 -49.08
N HIS A 111 -2.64 -10.61 -50.12
CA HIS A 111 -2.72 -9.78 -51.33
C HIS A 111 -2.44 -10.63 -52.57
N SER A 112 -3.44 -10.65 -53.45
CA SER A 112 -3.47 -11.26 -54.78
C SER A 112 -3.29 -10.15 -55.81
N THR A 113 -2.34 -10.32 -56.75
CA THR A 113 -2.15 -9.68 -58.08
C THR A 113 -0.69 -9.94 -58.47
N PHE A 114 -0.28 -10.41 -59.65
CA PHE A 114 -0.85 -10.56 -60.99
C PHE A 114 -0.41 -11.91 -61.57
#